data_AF-A0A133ZDE6-F1
#
_entry.id   AF-A0A133ZDE6-F1
#
_cell.length_a   1.000
_cell.length_b   1.000
_cell.length_c   1.000
_cell.angle_alpha   90.00
_cell.angle_beta   90.00
_cell.angle_gamma   90.00
#
_symmetry.space_group_name_H-M   'P 1'
#
loop_
_entity.id
_entity.type
_entity.pdbx_description
1 polymer ?
#
loop_
_entity_poly.entity_id
_entity_poly.type
_entity_poly.pdbx_seq_one_letter_code
_entity_poly.pdbx_strand_id
1 'polypeptide(L)'
;MKRFLSILVMGIVYASIILACEIGLGLNGRQVFVIYIVSAVIIFVGAISFNIIYNVVYIKKIQKLLLLFDEGKFDECIDKLNVIEKTTKSKYVKKMAKLNMAFAFMKKKDYGEAKYIFENFGSSLEKMPEVEMARRLNLCLCCFYLKKYERAKELYTDSKPFFDKYRETNDYYEYFILLDVFMYVVFNNDTTEARKRLHEARLLCKDEEFEEDFEYLESIINGYKSV
;
A
#
# COMPACT_ATOMS: atom_id res chain seq x y z
N MET A 1 -20.33 17.62 -14.21
CA MET A 1 -21.60 18.36 -14.12
C MET A 1 -22.53 17.87 -13.01
N LYS A 2 -22.98 16.60 -12.96
CA LYS A 2 -23.97 16.13 -11.95
C LYS A 2 -23.61 16.44 -10.48
N ARG A 3 -22.35 16.24 -10.06
CA ARG A 3 -21.91 16.53 -8.68
C ARG A 3 -21.87 18.02 -8.34
N PHE A 4 -21.44 18.85 -9.30
CA PHE A 4 -21.39 20.31 -9.12
C PHE A 4 -22.80 20.91 -8.99
N LEU A 5 -23.73 20.45 -9.82
CA LEU A 5 -25.15 20.85 -9.74
C LEU A 5 -25.76 20.47 -8.39
N SER A 6 -25.46 19.26 -7.87
CA SER A 6 -25.95 18.82 -6.56
C SER A 6 -25.42 19.67 -5.40
N ILE A 7 -24.18 20.14 -5.48
CA ILE A 7 -23.58 21.03 -4.47
C ILE A 7 -24.27 22.40 -4.51
N LEU A 8 -24.53 22.94 -5.71
CA LEU A 8 -25.25 24.21 -5.87
C LEU A 8 -26.67 24.13 -5.30
N VAL A 9 -27.40 23.05 -5.61
CA VAL A 9 -28.76 22.86 -5.08
C VAL A 9 -28.75 22.77 -3.55
N MET A 10 -27.83 22.02 -2.95
CA MET A 10 -27.70 21.96 -1.48
C MET A 10 -27.33 23.31 -0.87
N GLY A 11 -26.48 24.10 -1.53
CA GLY A 11 -26.13 25.46 -1.09
C GLY A 11 -27.33 26.40 -1.09
N ILE A 12 -28.17 26.34 -2.13
CA ILE A 12 -29.40 27.14 -2.23
C ILE A 12 -30.37 26.75 -1.11
N VAL A 13 -30.61 25.44 -0.92
CA VAL A 13 -31.51 24.94 0.14
C VAL A 13 -31.02 25.39 1.52
N TYR A 14 -29.71 25.29 1.78
CA TYR A 14 -29.11 25.73 3.03
C TYR A 14 -29.28 27.24 3.27
N ALA A 15 -29.06 28.06 2.24
CA ALA A 15 -29.28 29.51 2.33
C ALA A 15 -30.76 29.85 2.59
N SER A 16 -31.69 29.15 1.95
CA SER A 16 -33.13 29.33 2.20
C SER A 16 -33.54 28.97 3.62
N ILE A 17 -32.96 27.91 4.21
CA ILE A 17 -33.21 27.53 5.61
C ILE A 17 -32.74 28.62 6.56
N ILE A 18 -31.54 29.17 6.34
CA ILE A 18 -31.00 30.25 7.17
C ILE A 18 -31.86 31.50 7.09
N LEU A 19 -32.33 31.86 5.89
CA LEU A 19 -33.22 33.01 5.69
C LEU A 19 -34.59 32.81 6.36
N ALA A 20 -35.14 31.60 6.32
CA ALA A 20 -36.36 31.27 7.07
C ALA A 20 -36.15 31.37 8.60
N CYS A 21 -34.98 30.94 9.10
CA CYS A 21 -34.62 31.10 10.52
C CYS A 21 -34.42 32.56 10.92
N GLU A 22 -33.83 33.39 10.06
CA GLU A 22 -33.67 34.83 10.29
C GLU A 22 -35.03 35.50 10.51
N ILE A 23 -35.98 35.27 9.59
CA ILE A 23 -37.33 35.83 9.66
C ILE A 23 -38.11 35.27 10.85
N GLY A 24 -38.09 33.95 11.05
CA GLY A 24 -38.90 33.27 12.07
C GLY A 24 -38.44 33.50 13.51
N LEU A 25 -37.13 33.73 13.73
CA LEU A 25 -36.55 33.94 15.07
C LEU A 25 -36.19 35.40 15.35
N GLY A 26 -36.40 36.32 14.39
CA GLY A 26 -36.09 37.75 14.55
C GLY A 26 -34.60 38.02 14.77
N LEU A 27 -33.73 37.27 14.11
CA LEU A 27 -32.28 37.40 14.28
C LEU A 27 -31.76 38.69 13.63
N ASN A 28 -30.77 39.33 14.25
CA ASN A 28 -30.07 40.45 13.61
C ASN A 28 -29.02 39.92 12.61
N GLY A 29 -28.71 40.68 11.55
CA GLY A 29 -27.80 40.27 10.48
C GLY A 29 -26.42 39.81 10.97
N ARG A 30 -25.91 40.37 12.08
CA ARG A 30 -24.66 39.89 12.70
C ARG A 30 -24.77 38.46 13.23
N GLN A 31 -25.90 38.11 13.86
CA GLN A 31 -26.14 36.77 14.39
C GLN A 31 -26.29 35.76 13.25
N VAL A 32 -27.04 36.13 12.20
CA VAL A 32 -27.22 35.31 10.99
C VAL A 32 -25.88 35.02 10.32
N PHE A 33 -25.02 36.03 10.19
CA PHE A 33 -23.69 35.86 9.60
C PHE A 33 -22.80 34.93 10.44
N VAL A 34 -22.80 35.06 11.77
CA VAL A 34 -22.03 34.17 12.65
C VAL A 34 -22.54 32.73 12.54
N ILE A 35 -23.86 32.52 12.59
CA ILE A 35 -24.46 31.18 12.42
C ILE A 35 -24.03 30.59 11.07
N TYR A 36 -24.19 31.34 9.98
CA TYR A 36 -23.83 30.91 8.63
C TYR A 36 -22.38 30.41 8.55
N ILE A 37 -21.42 31.20 9.06
CA ILE A 37 -19.99 30.85 9.04
C ILE A 37 -19.73 29.61 9.90
N VAL A 38 -20.25 29.56 11.13
CA VAL A 38 -20.03 28.44 12.05
C VAL A 38 -20.60 27.13 11.48
N SER A 39 -21.85 27.13 11.01
CA SER A 39 -22.45 25.91 10.45
C SER A 39 -21.84 25.52 9.11
N ALA A 40 -21.36 26.46 8.28
CA ALA A 40 -20.60 26.13 7.08
C ALA A 40 -19.29 25.39 7.41
N VAL A 41 -18.55 25.87 8.43
CA VAL A 41 -17.33 25.20 8.92
C VAL A 41 -17.66 23.81 9.45
N ILE A 42 -18.72 23.66 10.25
CA ILE A 42 -19.15 22.35 10.78
C ILE A 42 -19.47 21.36 9.66
N ILE A 43 -20.22 21.79 8.64
CA ILE A 43 -20.57 20.94 7.49
C ILE A 43 -19.30 20.51 6.74
N PHE A 44 -18.37 21.43 6.50
CA PHE A 44 -17.13 21.15 5.80
C PHE A 44 -16.24 20.16 6.57
N VAL A 45 -16.02 20.41 7.87
CA VAL A 45 -15.26 19.52 8.75
C VAL A 45 -15.94 18.16 8.87
N GLY A 46 -17.26 18.13 9.00
CA GLY A 46 -18.05 16.91 9.04
C GLY A 46 -17.89 16.05 7.79
N ALA A 47 -17.92 16.67 6.60
CA ALA A 47 -17.72 15.96 5.33
C ALA A 47 -16.30 15.37 5.20
N ILE A 48 -15.27 16.13 5.58
CA ILE A 48 -13.87 15.64 5.60
C ILE A 48 -13.74 14.48 6.59
N SER A 49 -14.26 14.65 7.81
CA SER A 49 -14.19 13.65 8.88
C SER A 49 -14.88 12.36 8.49
N PHE A 50 -16.07 12.43 7.87
CA PHE A 50 -16.78 11.26 7.37
C PHE A 50 -15.94 10.47 6.36
N ASN A 51 -15.29 11.16 5.42
CA ASN A 51 -14.42 10.52 4.43
C ASN A 51 -13.18 9.86 5.06
N ILE A 52 -12.58 10.50 6.07
CA ILE A 52 -11.45 9.94 6.82
C ILE A 52 -11.89 8.70 7.60
N ILE A 53 -12.97 8.79 8.38
CA ILE A 53 -13.51 7.68 9.18
C ILE A 53 -13.86 6.50 8.28
N TYR A 54 -14.50 6.75 7.14
CA TYR A 54 -14.82 5.71 6.16
C TYR A 54 -13.55 4.96 5.73
N ASN A 55 -12.48 5.68 5.36
CA ASN A 55 -11.22 5.04 4.96
C ASN A 55 -10.58 4.25 6.12
N VAL A 56 -10.53 4.83 7.33
CA VAL A 56 -9.94 4.18 8.51
C VAL A 56 -10.66 2.87 8.86
N VAL A 57 -11.99 2.84 8.81
CA VAL A 57 -12.77 1.62 9.08
C VAL A 57 -12.41 0.51 8.09
N TYR A 58 -12.28 0.85 6.81
CA TYR A 58 -11.87 -0.13 5.80
C TYR A 58 -10.43 -0.59 5.95
N ILE A 59 -9.51 0.30 6.32
CA ILE A 59 -8.10 -0.07 6.58
C ILE A 59 -8.03 -1.06 7.74
N LYS A 60 -8.75 -0.79 8.85
CA LYS A 60 -8.83 -1.75 9.98
C LYS A 60 -9.42 -3.09 9.56
N LYS A 61 -10.41 -3.08 8.66
CA LYS A 61 -10.95 -4.32 8.10
C LYS A 61 -9.90 -5.09 7.30
N ILE A 62 -9.12 -4.42 6.46
CA ILE A 62 -8.01 -5.03 5.71
C ILE A 62 -6.96 -5.60 6.68
N GLN A 63 -6.52 -4.84 7.68
CA GLN A 63 -5.56 -5.31 8.69
C GLN A 63 -6.02 -6.58 9.40
N LYS A 64 -7.31 -6.66 9.75
CA LYS A 64 -7.88 -7.88 10.34
C LYS A 64 -7.84 -9.08 9.39
N LEU A 65 -7.95 -8.86 8.08
CA LEU A 65 -7.81 -9.94 7.09
C LEU A 65 -6.37 -10.42 6.97
N LEU A 66 -5.37 -9.56 7.21
CA LEU A 66 -3.97 -9.96 7.17
C LEU A 66 -3.59 -10.97 8.26
N LEU A 67 -4.32 -10.98 9.39
CA LEU A 67 -4.17 -12.01 10.42
C LEU A 67 -4.47 -13.44 9.90
N LEU A 68 -5.19 -13.57 8.78
CA LEU A 68 -5.40 -14.87 8.13
C LEU A 68 -4.11 -15.44 7.52
N PHE A 69 -3.05 -14.63 7.38
CA PHE A 69 -1.75 -15.12 6.93
C PHE A 69 -1.09 -16.04 7.94
N ASP A 70 -1.20 -15.71 9.24
CA ASP A 70 -0.67 -16.54 10.33
C ASP A 70 -1.39 -17.90 10.38
N GLU A 71 -2.63 -17.94 9.90
CA GLU A 71 -3.44 -19.17 9.79
C GLU A 71 -3.24 -19.91 8.45
N GLY A 72 -2.40 -19.39 7.54
CA GLY A 72 -2.21 -19.93 6.18
C GLY A 72 -3.44 -19.84 5.27
N LYS A 73 -4.47 -19.09 5.66
CA LYS A 73 -5.76 -18.96 4.94
C LYS A 73 -5.72 -17.90 3.86
N PHE A 74 -4.76 -18.02 2.95
CA PHE A 74 -4.48 -17.01 1.94
C PHE A 74 -5.62 -16.84 0.92
N ASP A 75 -6.26 -17.93 0.49
CA ASP A 75 -7.38 -17.87 -0.48
C ASP A 75 -8.59 -17.13 0.10
N GLU A 76 -8.94 -17.42 1.35
CA GLU A 76 -10.01 -16.71 2.07
C GLU A 76 -9.68 -15.22 2.23
N CYS A 77 -8.42 -14.88 2.48
CA CYS A 77 -7.96 -13.50 2.54
C CYS A 77 -8.11 -12.80 1.18
N ILE A 78 -7.65 -13.42 0.09
CA ILE A 78 -7.73 -12.90 -1.28
C ILE A 78 -9.19 -12.65 -1.66
N ASP A 79 -10.09 -13.60 -1.42
CA ASP A 79 -11.52 -13.45 -1.73
C ASP A 79 -12.14 -12.25 -1.01
N LYS A 80 -11.87 -12.12 0.30
CA LYS A 80 -12.39 -11.01 1.11
C LYS A 80 -11.81 -9.66 0.68
N LEU A 81 -10.53 -9.60 0.32
CA LEU A 81 -9.89 -8.39 -0.20
C LEU A 81 -10.44 -8.01 -1.59
N ASN A 82 -10.70 -8.98 -2.46
CA ASN A 82 -11.31 -8.78 -3.78
C ASN A 82 -12.72 -8.19 -3.65
N VAL A 83 -13.51 -8.68 -2.69
CA VAL A 83 -14.83 -8.09 -2.38
C VAL A 83 -14.67 -6.63 -1.93
N ILE A 84 -13.69 -6.32 -1.06
CA ILE A 84 -13.44 -4.93 -0.63
C ILE A 84 -13.06 -4.05 -1.82
N GLU A 85 -12.13 -4.49 -2.68
CA GLU A 85 -11.68 -3.76 -3.87
C GLU A 85 -12.85 -3.42 -4.81
N LYS A 86 -13.73 -4.39 -5.08
CA LYS A 86 -14.86 -4.21 -6.00
C LYS A 86 -15.96 -3.31 -5.41
N THR A 87 -16.23 -3.41 -4.12
CA THR A 87 -17.41 -2.80 -3.48
C THR A 87 -17.16 -1.40 -2.90
N THR A 88 -15.94 -1.10 -2.44
CA THR A 88 -15.66 0.20 -1.82
C THR A 88 -15.71 1.35 -2.84
N LYS A 89 -16.15 2.53 -2.40
CA LYS A 89 -16.11 3.75 -3.24
C LYS A 89 -14.77 4.48 -3.13
N SER A 90 -13.95 4.15 -2.14
CA SER A 90 -12.68 4.83 -1.88
C SER A 90 -11.56 4.27 -2.76
N LYS A 91 -11.00 5.13 -3.63
CA LYS A 91 -9.83 4.77 -4.45
C LYS A 91 -8.63 4.33 -3.61
N TYR A 92 -8.48 4.89 -2.41
CA TYR A 92 -7.40 4.52 -1.49
C TYR A 92 -7.58 3.10 -0.98
N VAL A 93 -8.78 2.79 -0.48
CA VAL A 93 -9.08 1.44 0.01
C VAL A 93 -8.97 0.40 -1.10
N LYS A 94 -9.40 0.71 -2.34
CA LYS A 94 -9.23 -0.21 -3.48
C LYS A 94 -7.77 -0.58 -3.69
N LYS A 95 -6.89 0.41 -3.69
CA LYS A 95 -5.46 0.21 -3.89
C LYS A 95 -4.83 -0.56 -2.73
N MET A 96 -5.18 -0.24 -1.49
CA MET A 96 -4.72 -1.02 -0.34
C MET A 96 -5.18 -2.49 -0.43
N ALA A 97 -6.44 -2.74 -0.79
CA ALA A 97 -6.94 -4.10 -0.98
C ALA A 97 -6.16 -4.83 -2.09
N LYS A 98 -5.94 -4.17 -3.23
CA LYS A 98 -5.16 -4.73 -4.35
C LYS A 98 -3.70 -5.02 -4.00
N LEU A 99 -3.05 -4.14 -3.23
CA LEU A 99 -1.67 -4.34 -2.75
C LEU A 99 -1.60 -5.59 -1.88
N ASN A 100 -2.50 -5.70 -0.92
CA ASN A 100 -2.51 -6.81 0.04
C ASN A 100 -2.92 -8.13 -0.63
N MET A 101 -3.75 -8.12 -1.68
CA MET A 101 -4.00 -9.32 -2.50
C MET A 101 -2.72 -9.82 -3.16
N ALA A 102 -1.93 -8.94 -3.78
CA ALA A 102 -0.66 -9.32 -4.40
C ALA A 102 0.32 -9.89 -3.38
N PHE A 103 0.38 -9.29 -2.18
CA PHE A 103 1.20 -9.81 -1.09
C PHE A 103 0.71 -11.18 -0.58
N ALA A 104 -0.61 -11.41 -0.52
CA ALA A 104 -1.16 -12.73 -0.21
C ALA A 104 -0.73 -13.78 -1.26
N PHE A 105 -0.73 -13.44 -2.55
CA PHE A 105 -0.20 -14.32 -3.59
C PHE A 105 1.30 -14.61 -3.40
N MET A 106 2.11 -13.62 -3.01
CA MET A 106 3.52 -13.86 -2.67
C MET A 106 3.68 -14.84 -1.51
N LYS A 107 2.89 -14.70 -0.44
CA LYS A 107 2.91 -15.64 0.70
C LYS A 107 2.48 -17.06 0.31
N LYS A 108 1.62 -17.19 -0.71
CA LYS A 108 1.32 -18.49 -1.36
C LYS A 108 2.40 -19.01 -2.31
N LYS A 109 3.51 -18.28 -2.48
CA LYS A 109 4.56 -18.53 -3.47
C LYS A 109 4.06 -18.46 -4.93
N ASP A 110 2.90 -17.83 -5.17
CA ASP A 110 2.40 -17.51 -6.51
C ASP A 110 2.92 -16.14 -6.95
N TYR A 111 4.23 -16.09 -7.22
CA TYR A 111 4.91 -14.88 -7.65
C TYR A 111 4.47 -14.40 -9.03
N GLY A 112 3.89 -15.29 -9.85
CA GLY A 112 3.38 -14.96 -11.18
C GLY A 112 2.17 -14.04 -11.10
N GLU A 113 1.17 -14.43 -10.32
CA GLU A 113 -0.04 -13.62 -10.12
C GLU A 113 0.28 -12.35 -9.34
N ALA A 114 1.11 -12.43 -8.30
CA ALA A 114 1.57 -11.25 -7.56
C ALA A 114 2.24 -10.21 -8.50
N LYS A 115 3.19 -10.64 -9.34
CA LYS A 115 3.84 -9.80 -10.35
C LYS A 115 2.82 -9.16 -11.27
N TYR A 116 1.87 -9.94 -11.81
CA TYR A 116 0.84 -9.42 -12.70
C TYR A 116 0.04 -8.28 -12.05
N ILE A 117 -0.35 -8.45 -10.78
CA ILE A 117 -1.09 -7.42 -10.04
C ILE A 117 -0.24 -6.17 -9.82
N PHE A 118 1.03 -6.31 -9.44
CA PHE A 118 1.94 -5.18 -9.19
C PHE A 118 2.32 -4.40 -10.46
N GLU A 119 2.43 -5.07 -11.61
CA GLU A 119 2.66 -4.41 -12.90
C GLU A 119 1.41 -3.65 -13.36
N ASN A 120 0.22 -4.23 -13.13
CA ASN A 120 -1.07 -3.66 -13.54
C ASN A 120 -1.71 -2.80 -12.44
N PHE A 121 -0.92 -2.24 -11.53
CA PHE A 121 -1.42 -1.48 -10.38
C PHE A 121 -2.00 -0.10 -10.75
N GLY A 122 -1.65 0.41 -11.94
CA GLY A 122 -2.10 1.67 -12.52
C GLY A 122 -1.20 2.86 -12.15
N SER A 123 -1.15 3.85 -13.05
CA SER A 123 -0.15 4.95 -13.05
C SER A 123 -0.31 6.03 -11.97
N SER A 124 -1.30 5.96 -11.07
CA SER A 124 -1.66 7.10 -10.19
C SER A 124 -1.26 6.93 -8.72
N LEU A 125 -0.09 6.38 -8.43
CA LEU A 125 0.37 6.18 -7.05
C LEU A 125 1.17 7.35 -6.46
N GLU A 126 1.37 8.44 -7.21
CA GLU A 126 2.10 9.63 -6.72
C GLU A 126 1.58 10.20 -5.40
N LYS A 127 0.29 10.05 -5.12
CA LYS A 127 -0.34 10.51 -3.86
C LYS A 127 -0.36 9.44 -2.75
N MET A 128 0.29 8.30 -2.95
CA MET A 128 0.31 7.13 -2.07
C MET A 128 1.72 6.53 -2.04
N PRO A 129 2.71 7.29 -1.55
CA PRO A 129 4.10 6.89 -1.68
C PRO A 129 4.44 5.59 -0.92
N GLU A 130 3.75 5.31 0.20
CA GLU A 130 3.87 4.03 0.93
C GLU A 130 3.42 2.83 0.08
N VAL A 131 2.28 2.96 -0.61
CA VAL A 131 1.76 1.92 -1.52
C VAL A 131 2.69 1.73 -2.70
N GLU A 132 3.23 2.82 -3.24
CA GLU A 132 4.20 2.76 -4.33
C GLU A 132 5.52 2.09 -3.89
N MET A 133 5.98 2.35 -2.66
CA MET A 133 7.15 1.70 -2.09
C MET A 133 6.94 0.20 -2.05
N ALA A 134 5.91 -0.25 -1.32
CA ALA A 134 5.59 -1.65 -1.16
C ALA A 134 5.39 -2.34 -2.51
N ARG A 135 4.74 -1.69 -3.48
CA ARG A 135 4.57 -2.22 -4.84
C ARG A 135 5.91 -2.41 -5.55
N ARG A 136 6.80 -1.40 -5.56
CA ARG A 136 8.10 -1.47 -6.25
C ARG A 136 9.01 -2.53 -5.64
N LEU A 137 9.11 -2.54 -4.32
CA LEU A 137 9.89 -3.52 -3.54
C LEU A 137 9.44 -4.95 -3.86
N ASN A 138 8.15 -5.22 -3.67
CA ASN A 138 7.59 -6.55 -3.86
C ASN A 138 7.60 -7.00 -5.33
N LEU A 139 7.48 -6.08 -6.28
CA LEU A 139 7.64 -6.39 -7.71
C LEU A 139 9.07 -6.82 -8.04
N CYS A 140 10.08 -6.16 -7.46
CA CYS A 140 11.48 -6.59 -7.62
C CYS A 140 11.68 -8.01 -7.08
N LEU A 141 11.19 -8.27 -5.86
CA LEU A 141 11.26 -9.59 -5.23
C LEU A 141 10.56 -10.66 -6.08
N CYS A 142 9.34 -10.40 -6.58
CA CYS A 142 8.64 -11.32 -7.48
C CYS A 142 9.50 -11.65 -8.73
N CYS A 143 10.17 -10.67 -9.32
CA CYS A 143 11.06 -10.90 -10.45
C CYS A 143 12.28 -11.77 -10.09
N PHE A 144 12.83 -11.63 -8.88
CA PHE A 144 13.90 -12.50 -8.39
C PHE A 144 13.44 -13.96 -8.22
N TYR A 145 12.31 -14.21 -7.54
CA TYR A 145 11.80 -15.58 -7.38
C TYR A 145 11.41 -16.23 -8.70
N LEU A 146 10.91 -15.45 -9.67
CA LEU A 146 10.61 -15.92 -11.02
C LEU A 146 11.85 -16.06 -11.93
N LYS A 147 13.05 -15.86 -11.38
CA LYS A 147 14.34 -15.91 -12.11
C LYS A 147 14.39 -14.96 -13.30
N LYS A 148 13.63 -13.86 -13.27
CA LYS A 148 13.63 -12.78 -14.27
C LYS A 148 14.66 -11.73 -13.85
N TYR A 149 15.92 -12.15 -13.74
CA TYR A 149 16.97 -11.38 -13.10
C TYR A 149 17.22 -10.01 -13.75
N GLU A 150 17.38 -9.94 -15.07
CA GLU A 150 17.60 -8.65 -15.76
C GLU A 150 16.46 -7.66 -15.48
N ARG A 151 15.22 -8.15 -15.49
CA ARG A 151 14.05 -7.33 -15.14
C ARG A 151 14.07 -6.89 -13.67
N ALA A 152 14.48 -7.77 -12.76
CA ALA A 152 14.64 -7.42 -11.35
C ALA A 152 15.69 -6.31 -11.15
N LYS A 153 16.82 -6.40 -11.86
CA LYS A 153 17.90 -5.41 -11.84
C LYS A 153 17.47 -4.05 -12.39
N GLU A 154 16.75 -4.03 -13.51
CA GLU A 154 16.15 -2.80 -14.05
C GLU A 154 15.24 -2.14 -13.02
N LEU A 155 14.28 -2.90 -12.48
CA LEU A 155 13.31 -2.40 -11.51
C LEU A 155 13.98 -1.90 -10.22
N TYR A 156 14.99 -2.63 -9.73
CA TYR A 156 15.78 -2.23 -8.57
C TYR A 156 16.50 -0.90 -8.83
N THR A 157 17.16 -0.78 -9.98
CA THR A 157 17.97 0.40 -10.34
C THR A 157 17.08 1.62 -10.50
N ASP A 158 15.97 1.49 -11.24
CA ASP A 158 14.97 2.55 -11.44
C ASP A 158 14.32 2.98 -10.11
N SER A 159 14.16 2.04 -9.17
CA SER A 159 13.52 2.30 -7.88
C SER A 159 14.49 2.77 -6.82
N LYS A 160 15.81 2.66 -7.01
CA LYS A 160 16.82 2.96 -6.00
C LYS A 160 16.68 4.37 -5.39
N PRO A 161 16.53 5.47 -6.17
CA PRO A 161 16.34 6.80 -5.59
C PRO A 161 15.07 6.94 -4.75
N PHE A 162 14.06 6.09 -5.01
CA PHE A 162 12.84 6.03 -4.21
C PHE A 162 13.06 5.20 -2.95
N PHE A 163 13.69 4.02 -3.07
CA PHE A 163 14.03 3.14 -1.95
C PHE A 163 14.91 3.82 -0.90
N ASP A 164 15.90 4.59 -1.34
CA ASP A 164 16.83 5.27 -0.43
C ASP A 164 16.13 6.21 0.57
N LYS A 165 14.92 6.68 0.26
CA LYS A 165 14.08 7.50 1.17
C LYS A 165 13.43 6.69 2.30
N TYR A 166 13.34 5.38 2.15
CA TYR A 166 12.63 4.46 3.04
C TYR A 166 13.55 3.41 3.69
N ARG A 167 14.84 3.37 3.33
CA ARG A 167 15.78 2.34 3.80
C ARG A 167 15.89 2.24 5.32
N GLU A 168 15.80 3.38 6.01
CA GLU A 168 15.88 3.44 7.48
C GLU A 168 14.50 3.34 8.16
N THR A 169 13.43 3.12 7.40
CA THR A 169 12.10 2.90 7.97
C THR A 169 12.01 1.46 8.47
N ASN A 170 11.69 1.29 9.75
CA ASN A 170 11.60 -0.04 10.39
C ASN A 170 10.76 -1.04 9.58
N ASP A 171 9.62 -0.62 9.04
CA ASP A 171 8.69 -1.48 8.30
C ASP A 171 9.29 -2.12 7.02
N TYR A 172 10.39 -1.59 6.49
CA TYR A 172 10.99 -2.04 5.23
C TYR A 172 12.47 -2.42 5.34
N TYR A 173 13.07 -2.21 6.51
CA TYR A 173 14.51 -2.36 6.71
C TYR A 173 15.01 -3.77 6.33
N GLU A 174 14.38 -4.81 6.86
CA GLU A 174 14.74 -6.21 6.59
C GLU A 174 14.53 -6.59 5.12
N TYR A 175 13.43 -6.11 4.51
CA TYR A 175 13.16 -6.34 3.09
C TYR A 175 14.20 -5.70 2.17
N PHE A 176 14.75 -4.53 2.52
CA PHE A 176 15.82 -3.92 1.75
C PHE A 176 17.15 -4.68 1.89
N ILE A 177 17.43 -5.22 3.08
CA ILE A 177 18.58 -6.12 3.27
C ILE A 177 18.42 -7.34 2.36
N LEU A 178 17.26 -8.00 2.39
CA LEU A 178 16.98 -9.15 1.52
C LEU A 178 17.18 -8.80 0.04
N LEU A 179 16.62 -7.68 -0.40
CA LEU A 179 16.72 -7.22 -1.78
C LEU A 179 18.16 -6.94 -2.21
N ASP A 180 18.97 -6.34 -1.34
CA ASP A 180 20.38 -6.07 -1.60
C ASP A 180 21.21 -7.36 -1.67
N VAL A 181 20.90 -8.36 -0.83
CA VAL A 181 21.52 -9.70 -0.92
C VAL A 181 21.13 -10.39 -2.21
N PHE A 182 19.85 -10.36 -2.64
CA PHE A 182 19.43 -10.86 -3.95
C PHE A 182 20.22 -10.25 -5.10
N MET A 183 20.33 -8.91 -5.11
CA MET A 183 21.13 -8.19 -6.10
C MET A 183 22.59 -8.64 -6.08
N TYR A 184 23.18 -8.85 -4.91
CA TYR A 184 24.57 -9.28 -4.82
C TYR A 184 24.76 -10.71 -5.32
N VAL A 185 23.98 -11.66 -4.78
CA VAL A 185 24.09 -13.10 -5.04
C VAL A 185 23.87 -13.43 -6.51
N VAL A 186 22.91 -12.77 -7.18
CA VAL A 186 22.54 -13.09 -8.56
C VAL A 186 23.53 -12.52 -9.58
N PHE A 187 24.13 -11.36 -9.30
CA PHE A 187 24.92 -10.61 -10.28
C PHE A 187 26.42 -10.57 -10.00
N ASN A 188 26.88 -11.13 -8.87
CA ASN A 188 28.30 -11.21 -8.54
C ASN A 188 28.71 -12.68 -8.38
N ASN A 189 29.82 -13.05 -8.99
CA ASN A 189 30.33 -14.43 -8.97
C ASN A 189 31.21 -14.73 -7.73
N ASP A 190 31.39 -13.76 -6.82
CA ASP A 190 32.16 -13.96 -5.60
C ASP A 190 31.32 -14.70 -4.55
N THR A 191 31.41 -16.04 -4.59
CA THR A 191 30.67 -16.90 -3.66
C THR A 191 31.11 -16.75 -2.20
N THR A 192 32.33 -16.26 -1.93
CA THR A 192 32.83 -16.06 -0.56
C THR A 192 32.17 -14.83 0.04
N GLU A 193 32.21 -13.71 -0.69
CA GLU A 193 31.58 -12.47 -0.25
C GLU A 193 30.04 -12.59 -0.24
N ALA A 194 29.45 -13.34 -1.17
CA ALA A 194 28.01 -13.65 -1.17
C ALA A 194 27.57 -14.37 0.12
N ARG A 195 28.32 -15.39 0.57
CA ARG A 195 28.04 -16.09 1.83
C ARG A 195 28.19 -15.19 3.04
N LYS A 196 29.21 -14.34 3.05
CA LYS A 196 29.43 -13.37 4.12
C LYS A 196 28.23 -12.43 4.25
N ARG A 197 27.77 -11.84 3.14
CA ARG A 197 26.59 -10.96 3.10
C ARG A 197 25.32 -11.66 3.51
N LEU A 198 25.11 -12.90 3.07
CA LEU A 198 23.97 -13.70 3.48
C LEU A 198 24.00 -14.01 4.98
N HIS A 199 25.17 -14.30 5.53
CA HIS A 199 25.34 -14.50 6.97
C HIS A 199 25.06 -13.22 7.77
N GLU A 200 25.58 -12.08 7.32
CA GLU A 200 25.29 -10.78 7.94
C GLU A 200 23.80 -10.44 7.89
N ALA A 201 23.13 -10.72 6.77
CA ALA A 201 21.69 -10.52 6.63
C ALA A 201 20.87 -11.37 7.61
N ARG A 202 21.24 -12.64 7.82
CA ARG A 202 20.62 -13.53 8.83
C ARG A 202 20.78 -13.02 10.28
N LEU A 203 21.85 -12.29 10.57
CA LEU A 203 22.05 -11.70 11.90
C LEU A 203 21.21 -10.44 12.11
N LEU A 204 20.92 -9.72 11.02
CA LEU A 204 20.18 -8.46 11.05
C LEU A 204 18.66 -8.66 10.95
N CYS A 205 18.20 -9.58 10.11
CA CYS A 205 16.78 -9.85 9.90
C CYS A 205 16.32 -10.88 10.93
N LYS A 206 15.45 -10.46 11.85
CA LYS A 206 15.05 -11.29 13.00
C LYS A 206 13.74 -12.01 12.79
N ASP A 207 12.94 -11.58 11.81
CA ASP A 207 11.66 -12.20 11.55
C ASP A 207 11.85 -13.55 10.85
N GLU A 208 11.22 -14.59 11.41
CA GLU A 208 11.26 -15.97 10.88
C GLU A 208 10.74 -16.07 9.43
N GLU A 209 10.00 -15.05 8.96
CA GLU A 209 9.48 -15.00 7.60
C GLU A 209 10.56 -15.00 6.51
N PHE A 210 11.79 -14.57 6.84
CA PHE A 210 12.90 -14.48 5.90
C PHE A 210 13.76 -15.75 5.81
N GLU A 211 13.54 -16.75 6.66
CA GLU A 211 14.42 -17.93 6.69
C GLU A 211 14.37 -18.71 5.37
N GLU A 212 13.17 -18.92 4.83
CA GLU A 212 12.99 -19.56 3.51
C GLU A 212 13.68 -18.77 2.38
N ASP A 213 13.72 -17.44 2.49
CA ASP A 213 14.37 -16.57 1.52
C ASP A 213 15.90 -16.71 1.58
N PHE A 214 16.46 -16.80 2.79
CA PHE A 214 17.87 -17.04 3.00
C PHE A 214 18.30 -18.45 2.58
N GLU A 215 17.48 -19.47 2.81
CA GLU A 215 17.70 -20.81 2.27
C GLU A 215 17.70 -20.81 0.74
N TYR A 216 16.76 -20.09 0.11
CA TYR A 216 16.73 -19.95 -1.34
C TYR A 216 17.99 -19.26 -1.88
N LEU A 217 18.45 -18.18 -1.26
CA LEU A 217 19.70 -17.49 -1.62
C LEU A 217 20.92 -18.39 -1.45
N GLU A 218 21.02 -19.15 -0.36
CA GLU A 218 22.06 -20.14 -0.13
C GLU A 218 22.05 -21.21 -1.24
N SER A 219 20.86 -21.64 -1.69
CA SER A 219 20.72 -22.59 -2.80
C SER A 219 21.27 -22.04 -4.12
N ILE A 220 21.09 -20.75 -4.39
CA ILE A 220 21.66 -20.08 -5.58
C ILE A 220 23.19 -20.06 -5.47
N ILE A 221 23.73 -19.67 -4.32
CA ILE A 221 25.18 -19.66 -4.05
C ILE A 221 25.80 -21.05 -4.25
N ASN A 222 25.13 -22.10 -3.78
CA ASN A 222 25.59 -23.47 -3.92
C ASN A 222 25.43 -24.00 -5.36
N GLY A 223 24.39 -23.55 -6.08
CA GLY A 223 24.18 -23.85 -7.49
C GLY A 223 25.33 -23.38 -8.39
N TYR A 224 25.99 -22.26 -8.07
CA TYR A 224 27.20 -21.82 -8.77
C TYR A 224 28.37 -22.81 -8.68
N LYS A 225 28.39 -23.73 -7.69
CA LYS A 225 29.40 -24.79 -7.59
C LYS A 225 29.11 -26.00 -8.50
N SER A 226 27.99 -26.02 -9.22
CA SER A 226 27.53 -27.15 -10.04
C SER A 226 27.63 -26.93 -11.55
N VAL A 227 28.33 -25.87 -11.98
CA VAL A 227 28.68 -25.58 -13.39
C VAL A 227 30.20 -25.55 -13.50
#